data_AF-A0A0K9YMG3-F1
#
_entry.id   AF-A0A0K9YMG3-F1
#
_cell.length_a   1.000
_cell.length_b   1.000
_cell.length_c   1.000
_cell.angle_alpha   90.00
_cell.angle_beta   90.00
_cell.angle_gamma   90.00
#
_symmetry.space_group_name_H-M   'P 1'
#
loop_
_entity.id
_entity.type
_entity.pdbx_description
1 polymer ?
#
loop_
_entity_poly.entity_id
_entity_poly.type
_entity_poly.pdbx_seq_one_letter_code
_entity_poly.pdbx_strand_id
1 'polypeptide(L)'
;MVYQAKIDWQPDSPVTEQDINRWEQGILDAHLLIALLQADVSNLKNRLNTLEATLPDNFIHNNFNDDLSTIDSIRVIRGYYNQAQSRLEV
;
A
#
# COMPACT_ATOMS: atom_id res chain seq x y z
N MET A 1 -12.89 22.73 -14.06
CA MET A 1 -12.78 21.94 -15.31
C MET A 1 -11.42 21.26 -15.28
N VAL A 2 -11.31 20.01 -15.74
CA VAL A 2 -10.01 19.31 -15.79
C VAL A 2 -9.12 20.01 -16.82
N TYR A 3 -7.83 20.17 -16.52
CA TYR A 3 -6.85 20.69 -17.46
C TYR A 3 -6.88 19.93 -18.81
N GLN A 4 -6.91 20.69 -19.90
CA GLN A 4 -6.85 20.16 -21.27
C GLN A 4 -5.68 20.81 -21.98
N ALA A 5 -4.66 20.03 -22.30
CA ALA A 5 -3.48 20.55 -22.99
C ALA A 5 -3.83 21.02 -24.41
N LYS A 6 -3.39 22.23 -24.76
CA LYS A 6 -3.33 22.70 -26.14
C LYS A 6 -2.02 22.22 -26.74
N ILE A 7 -2.08 21.51 -27.87
CA ILE A 7 -0.92 20.86 -28.52
C ILE A 7 -0.67 21.36 -29.94
N ASP A 8 -1.57 22.18 -30.48
CA ASP A 8 -1.61 22.68 -31.84
C ASP A 8 -1.01 24.09 -31.99
N TRP A 9 0.01 24.39 -31.18
CA TRP A 9 0.69 25.69 -31.20
C TRP A 9 1.32 25.98 -32.56
N GLN A 10 0.99 27.14 -33.12
CA GLN A 10 1.71 27.70 -34.28
C GLN A 10 2.67 28.79 -33.79
N PRO A 11 3.85 28.95 -34.42
CA PRO A 11 4.87 29.91 -33.97
C PRO A 11 4.38 31.35 -33.80
N ASP A 12 3.46 31.79 -34.66
CA ASP A 12 2.97 33.18 -34.69
C ASP A 12 1.55 33.33 -34.13
N SER A 13 0.99 32.27 -33.55
CA SER A 13 -0.33 32.36 -32.92
C SER A 13 -0.28 33.24 -31.68
N PRO A 14 -1.19 34.23 -31.54
CA PRO A 14 -1.22 35.05 -30.34
C PRO A 14 -1.59 34.21 -29.12
N VAL A 15 -0.92 34.48 -28.01
CA VAL A 15 -1.32 33.94 -26.70
C VAL A 15 -2.55 34.71 -26.23
N THR A 16 -3.63 34.00 -25.96
CA THR A 16 -4.89 34.58 -25.50
C THR A 16 -5.06 34.43 -24.00
N GLU A 17 -5.98 35.19 -23.40
CA GLU A 17 -6.38 35.01 -22.00
C GLU A 17 -6.82 33.57 -21.71
N GLN A 18 -7.52 32.92 -22.65
CA GLN A 18 -7.93 31.52 -22.52
C GLN A 18 -6.74 30.58 -22.42
N ASP A 19 -5.64 30.88 -23.12
CA ASP A 19 -4.42 30.10 -23.03
C ASP A 19 -3.76 30.23 -21.66
N ILE A 20 -3.75 31.44 -21.09
CA ILE A 20 -3.25 31.71 -19.74
C ILE A 20 -4.12 31.01 -18.69
N ASN A 21 -5.43 31.17 -18.75
CA ASN A 21 -6.37 30.52 -17.82
C ASN A 21 -6.25 28.99 -17.86
N ARG A 22 -5.98 28.42 -19.04
CA ARG A 22 -5.71 26.99 -19.20
C ARG A 22 -4.43 26.59 -18.46
N TRP A 23 -3.34 27.36 -18.59
CA TRP A 23 -2.10 27.08 -17.88
C TRP A 23 -2.28 27.20 -16.37
N GLU A 24 -2.97 28.24 -15.89
CA GLU A 24 -3.27 28.40 -14.46
C GLU A 24 -4.07 27.22 -13.90
N GLN A 25 -5.07 26.73 -14.65
CA GLN A 25 -5.79 25.52 -14.28
C GLN A 25 -4.88 24.29 -14.25
N GLY A 26 -3.99 24.14 -15.23
CA GLY A 26 -3.03 23.03 -15.26
C GLY A 26 -2.07 23.03 -14.08
N ILE A 27 -1.61 24.22 -13.67
CA ILE A 27 -0.75 24.39 -12.49
C ILE A 27 -1.52 24.04 -11.23
N LEU A 28 -2.76 24.52 -11.07
CA LEU A 28 -3.60 24.21 -9.93
C LEU A 28 -3.88 22.70 -9.81
N ASP A 29 -4.25 22.06 -10.92
CA ASP A 29 -4.52 20.62 -10.97
C ASP A 29 -3.26 19.81 -10.60
N ALA A 30 -2.08 20.22 -11.09
CA ALA A 30 -0.81 19.60 -10.73
C ALA A 30 -0.50 19.74 -9.23
N HIS A 31 -0.72 20.92 -8.64
CA HIS A 31 -0.53 21.13 -7.20
C HIS A 31 -1.46 20.25 -6.35
N LEU A 32 -2.73 20.10 -6.75
CA LEU A 32 -3.67 19.21 -6.07
C LEU A 32 -3.23 17.74 -6.16
N LEU A 33 -2.78 17.30 -7.34
CA LEU A 33 -2.29 15.94 -7.53
C LEU A 33 -1.03 15.66 -6.69
N ILE A 34 -0.09 16.62 -6.62
CA ILE A 34 1.11 16.49 -5.79
C ILE A 34 0.73 16.36 -4.31
N ALA A 35 -0.23 17.16 -3.82
CA ALA A 35 -0.67 17.07 -2.43
C ALA A 35 -1.29 15.70 -2.11
N LEU A 36 -2.10 15.15 -3.01
CA LEU A 36 -2.67 13.80 -2.87
C LEU A 36 -1.56 12.74 -2.84
N LEU A 37 -0.62 12.79 -3.79
CA LEU A 37 0.49 11.83 -3.85
C LEU A 37 1.39 11.91 -2.60
N GLN A 38 1.63 13.11 -2.05
CA GLN A 38 2.38 13.27 -0.80
C GLN A 38 1.69 12.59 0.38
N ALA A 39 0.36 12.69 0.47
CA ALA A 39 -0.42 12.01 1.49
C ALA A 39 -0.36 10.49 1.33
N ASP A 40 -0.50 9.98 0.10
CA ASP A 40 -0.43 8.55 -0.20
C ASP A 40 0.96 7.95 0.10
N VAL A 41 2.03 8.65 -0.30
CA VAL A 41 3.40 8.24 0.00
C VAL A 41 3.65 8.23 1.51
N SER A 42 3.15 9.23 2.25
CA SER A 42 3.25 9.27 3.71
C SER A 42 2.53 8.08 4.35
N ASN A 43 1.35 7.74 3.86
CA ASN A 43 0.59 6.57 4.32
C ASN A 43 1.34 5.26 4.05
N LEU A 44 1.85 5.08 2.82
CA LEU A 44 2.62 3.90 2.43
C LEU A 44 3.87 3.74 3.29
N LYS A 45 4.59 4.83 3.57
CA LYS A 45 5.76 4.82 4.44
C LYS A 45 5.41 4.36 5.86
N ASN A 46 4.29 4.83 6.42
CA ASN A 46 3.83 4.38 7.72
C ASN A 46 3.51 2.88 7.72
N ARG A 47 2.80 2.38 6.70
CA ARG A 47 2.48 0.96 6.56
C ARG A 47 3.73 0.09 6.43
N LEU A 48 4.72 0.53 5.65
CA LEU A 48 6.00 -0.15 5.50
C LEU A 48 6.73 -0.23 6.85
N ASN A 49 6.83 0.89 7.58
CA ASN A 49 7.46 0.92 8.90
C ASN A 49 6.75 -0.04 9.89
N THR A 50 5.42 -0.14 9.84
CA THR A 50 4.68 -1.11 10.67
C THR A 50 4.99 -2.55 10.27
N LEU A 51 5.07 -2.85 8.97
CA LEU A 51 5.47 -4.16 8.48
C LEU A 51 6.91 -4.50 8.90
N GLU A 52 7.84 -3.57 8.72
CA GLU A 52 9.24 -3.74 9.13
C GLU A 52 9.40 -3.93 10.64
N ALA A 53 8.54 -3.33 11.47
CA ALA A 53 8.56 -3.55 12.91
C ALA A 53 7.95 -4.91 13.30
N THR A 54 6.89 -5.35 12.61
CA THR A 54 6.15 -6.57 12.98
C THR A 54 6.73 -7.86 12.40
N LEU A 55 7.34 -7.82 11.22
CA LEU A 55 7.89 -9.02 10.57
C LEU A 55 9.04 -9.64 11.38
N PRO A 56 10.08 -8.89 11.80
CA PRO A 56 11.16 -9.45 12.60
C PRO A 56 10.65 -10.03 13.93
N ASP A 57 9.75 -9.33 14.61
CA ASP A 57 9.23 -9.78 15.90
C ASP A 57 8.46 -11.11 15.80
N ASN A 58 7.65 -11.28 14.75
CA ASN A 58 6.87 -12.50 14.53
C ASN A 58 7.73 -13.71 14.12
N PHE A 59 8.79 -13.50 13.33
CA PHE A 59 9.68 -14.60 12.91
C PHE A 59 10.78 -14.93 13.92
N ILE A 60 11.26 -13.96 14.71
CA ILE A 60 12.30 -14.19 15.73
C ILE A 60 11.75 -15.02 16.90
N HIS A 61 10.47 -14.85 17.25
CA HIS A 61 9.87 -15.57 18.37
C HIS A 61 9.00 -16.76 17.95
N ASN A 62 8.82 -17.02 16.64
CA ASN A 62 7.78 -17.94 16.11
C ASN A 62 6.43 -17.74 16.82
N ASN A 63 6.13 -16.50 17.21
CA ASN A 63 4.94 -16.20 17.99
C ASN A 63 3.79 -15.92 17.01
N PHE A 64 3.36 -16.97 16.34
CA PHE A 64 2.12 -16.95 15.58
C PHE A 64 0.98 -16.96 16.59
N ASN A 65 0.58 -15.79 17.08
CA ASN A 65 -0.70 -15.59 17.79
C ASN A 65 -1.87 -15.69 16.80
N ASP A 66 -1.83 -16.71 15.94
CA ASP A 66 -2.95 -17.04 15.09
C ASP A 66 -4.04 -17.60 15.99
N ASP A 67 -5.21 -16.97 15.93
CA ASP A 67 -6.39 -17.45 16.61
C ASP A 67 -6.84 -18.77 15.99
N LEU A 68 -6.41 -19.89 16.59
CA LEU A 68 -6.78 -21.23 16.16
C LEU A 68 -8.19 -21.64 16.60
N SER A 69 -9.00 -20.72 17.17
CA SER A 69 -10.37 -21.02 17.60
C SER A 69 -11.31 -21.48 16.47
N THR A 70 -10.91 -21.23 15.22
CA THR A 70 -11.63 -21.66 14.01
C THR A 70 -11.05 -22.92 13.36
N ILE A 71 -10.01 -23.52 13.94
CA ILE A 71 -9.44 -24.76 13.42
C ILE A 71 -10.25 -25.95 13.93
N ASP A 72 -11.00 -26.57 13.02
CA ASP A 72 -11.81 -27.76 13.33
C ASP A 72 -10.97 -29.03 13.57
N SER A 73 -9.77 -29.13 12.99
CA SER A 73 -8.84 -30.24 13.25
C SER A 73 -7.42 -29.99 12.75
N ILE A 74 -6.43 -30.62 13.41
CA ILE A 74 -5.03 -30.67 12.98
C ILE A 74 -4.71 -32.10 12.54
N ARG A 75 -4.17 -32.28 11.33
CA ARG A 75 -3.72 -33.58 10.81
C ARG A 75 -2.20 -33.69 10.88
N VAL A 76 -1.71 -34.69 11.60
CA VAL A 76 -0.28 -35.02 11.66
C VAL A 76 0.08 -35.90 10.47
N ILE A 77 1.00 -35.43 9.62
CA ILE A 77 1.44 -36.16 8.41
C ILE A 77 2.63 -37.09 8.66
N ARG A 78 3.34 -36.93 9.78
CA ARG A 78 4.46 -37.77 10.23
C ARG A 78 4.53 -37.79 11.75
N GLY A 79 4.71 -38.98 12.35
CA GLY A 79 4.70 -39.19 13.80
C GLY A 79 3.41 -39.82 14.33
N TYR A 80 3.35 -40.09 15.64
CA TYR A 80 2.18 -40.61 16.34
C TYR A 80 1.86 -39.77 17.58
N TYR A 81 0.59 -39.81 18.02
CA TYR A 81 0.18 -39.17 19.27
C TYR A 81 0.37 -40.13 20.44
N ASN A 82 1.28 -39.80 21.35
CA ASN A 82 1.49 -40.56 22.57
C ASN A 82 0.45 -40.16 23.62
N GLN A 83 -0.58 -41.01 23.80
CA GLN A 83 -1.69 -40.75 24.72
C GLN A 83 -1.23 -40.66 26.19
N ALA A 84 -0.24 -41.45 26.59
CA ALA A 84 0.23 -41.47 27.98
C ALA A 84 0.92 -40.17 28.40
N GLN A 85 1.51 -39.45 27.43
CA GLN A 85 2.23 -38.19 27.66
C GLN A 85 1.53 -36.98 27.07
N SER A 86 0.38 -37.18 26.42
CA SER A 86 -0.41 -36.13 25.76
C SER A 86 0.42 -35.25 24.80
N ARG A 87 1.36 -35.85 24.06
CA ARG A 87 2.26 -35.13 23.14
C ARG A 87 2.42 -35.87 21.80
N LEU A 88 2.69 -35.12 20.74
CA LEU A 88 3.10 -35.66 19.43
C LEU A 88 4.58 -36.05 19.44
N GLU A 89 4.87 -37.26 18.97
CA GLU A 89 6.22 -37.82 18.83
C GLU A 89 6.49 -38.17 17.37
N VAL A 90 7.74 -38.00 16.93
CA VAL A 90 8.19 -38.27 15.55
C VAL A 90 9.00 -39.54 15.50
#